data_AF-A0A5K1FIP2-F1
#
_entry.id   AF-A0A5K1FIP2-F1
#
_cell.length_a   1.000
_cell.length_b   1.000
_cell.length_c   1.000
_cell.angle_alpha   90.00
_cell.angle_beta   90.00
_cell.angle_gamma   90.00
#
_symmetry.space_group_name_H-M   'P 1'
#
loop_
_entity.id
_entity.type
_entity.pdbx_description
1 polymer ?
#
loop_
_entity_poly.entity_id
_entity_poly.type
_entity_poly.pdbx_seq_one_letter_code
_entity_poly.pdbx_strand_id
1 'polypeptide(L)' 'ITQQEFTEMAWQAIVSSPEVAKASKQQIVETEHLMKALLEQKNGLARRIFSKAGVDNTRLLEATERFIQRQPK' A
#
# COMPACT_ATOMS: atom_id res chain seq x y z
N ILE A 1 -9.33 -13.43 -7.31
CA ILE A 1 -9.82 -12.05 -7.46
C ILE A 1 -9.68 -11.62 -8.91
N THR A 2 -10.65 -10.90 -9.47
CA THR A 2 -10.63 -10.39 -10.85
C THR A 2 -10.76 -8.87 -10.85
N GLN A 3 -10.32 -8.22 -11.92
CA GLN A 3 -10.40 -6.76 -12.05
C GLN A 3 -11.82 -6.20 -11.89
N GLN A 4 -12.84 -6.94 -12.32
CA GLN A 4 -14.24 -6.51 -12.30
C GLN A 4 -14.81 -6.37 -10.87
N GLU A 5 -14.16 -6.98 -9.87
CA GLU A 5 -14.54 -6.88 -8.47
C GLU A 5 -14.08 -5.57 -7.81
N PHE A 6 -13.23 -4.77 -8.48
CA PHE A 6 -12.57 -3.61 -7.90
C PHE A 6 -12.67 -2.37 -8.80
N THR A 7 -12.63 -1.19 -8.17
CA THR A 7 -12.37 0.05 -8.91
C THR A 7 -10.96 0.02 -9.51
N GLU A 8 -10.74 0.75 -10.60
CA GLU A 8 -9.46 0.76 -11.31
C GLU A 8 -8.26 1.06 -10.40
N MET A 9 -8.35 2.08 -9.55
CA MET A 9 -7.26 2.44 -8.62
C MET A 9 -7.02 1.37 -7.55
N ALA A 10 -8.08 0.71 -7.06
CA ALA A 10 -7.95 -0.38 -6.10
C ALA A 10 -7.29 -1.60 -6.76
N TRP A 11 -7.68 -1.93 -8.00
CA TRP A 11 -7.05 -2.99 -8.77
C TRP A 11 -5.57 -2.69 -9.03
N GLN A 12 -5.22 -1.46 -9.38
CA GLN A 12 -3.83 -1.02 -9.53
C GLN A 12 -3.01 -1.26 -8.25
N ALA A 13 -3.53 -0.93 -7.07
CA ALA A 13 -2.83 -1.19 -5.81
C ALA A 13 -2.64 -2.70 -5.55
N ILE A 14 -3.66 -3.52 -5.83
CA ILE A 14 -3.59 -4.97 -5.71
C ILE A 14 -2.49 -5.54 -6.60
N VAL A 15 -2.46 -5.17 -7.88
CA VAL A 15 -1.44 -5.68 -8.83
C VAL A 15 -0.04 -5.13 -8.57
N SER A 16 0.09 -3.97 -7.90
CA SER A 16 1.39 -3.42 -7.47
C SER A 16 1.93 -4.03 -6.17
N SER A 17 1.07 -4.62 -5.33
CA SER A 17 1.47 -5.17 -4.02
C SER A 17 2.57 -6.24 -4.09
N PRO A 18 2.58 -7.17 -5.08
CA PRO A 18 3.69 -8.11 -5.26
C PRO A 18 5.05 -7.45 -5.52
N GLU A 19 5.10 -6.35 -6.27
CA GLU A 19 6.36 -5.64 -6.53
C GLU A 19 6.85 -4.96 -5.25
N VAL A 20 5.94 -4.47 -4.39
CA VAL A 20 6.29 -3.92 -3.08
C VAL A 20 6.89 -4.98 -2.15
N ALA A 21 6.34 -6.20 -2.12
CA ALA A 21 6.89 -7.32 -1.35
C ALA A 21 8.28 -7.72 -1.88
N LYS A 22 8.40 -7.85 -3.21
CA LYS A 22 9.68 -8.15 -3.86
C LYS A 22 10.76 -7.11 -3.59
N ALA A 23 10.43 -5.82 -3.68
CA ALA A 23 11.34 -4.72 -3.35
C ALA A 23 11.80 -4.77 -1.88
N SER A 24 10.94 -5.32 -1.00
CA SER A 24 11.21 -5.49 0.43
C SER A 24 11.91 -6.81 0.78
N LYS A 25 12.23 -7.62 -0.25
CA LYS A 25 12.80 -8.97 -0.17
C LYS A 25 11.91 -9.93 0.63
N GLN A 26 10.60 -9.84 0.44
CA GLN A 26 9.59 -10.69 1.06
C GLN A 26 8.91 -11.59 0.03
N GLN A 27 8.80 -12.88 0.35
CA GLN A 27 8.20 -13.86 -0.55
C GLN A 27 6.66 -13.87 -0.54
N ILE A 28 6.06 -13.47 0.59
CA ILE A 28 4.61 -13.49 0.79
C ILE A 28 4.07 -12.06 0.75
N VAL A 29 3.02 -11.86 -0.05
CA VAL A 29 2.31 -10.58 -0.08
C VAL A 29 1.37 -10.50 1.12
N GLU A 30 1.79 -9.74 2.11
CA GLU A 30 0.99 -9.35 3.29
C GLU A 30 0.32 -7.97 3.13
N THR A 31 -0.58 -7.64 4.05
CA THR A 31 -1.43 -6.43 3.99
C THR A 31 -0.67 -5.11 3.96
N GLU A 32 0.51 -5.04 4.57
CA GLU A 32 1.37 -3.86 4.60
C GLU A 32 1.91 -3.50 3.21
N HIS A 33 2.10 -4.47 2.32
CA HIS A 33 2.49 -4.23 0.94
C HIS A 33 1.36 -3.54 0.17
N LEU A 34 0.12 -4.00 0.39
CA LEU A 34 -1.08 -3.36 -0.17
C LEU A 34 -1.26 -1.95 0.41
N MET A 35 -1.03 -1.78 1.71
CA MET A 35 -1.07 -0.46 2.35
C MET A 35 -0.07 0.51 1.72
N LYS A 36 1.18 0.09 1.51
CA LYS A 36 2.19 0.91 0.83
C LYS A 36 1.77 1.23 -0.61
N ALA A 37 1.30 0.25 -1.39
CA ALA A 37 0.82 0.48 -2.75
C ALA A 37 -0.34 1.49 -2.81
N LEU A 38 -1.28 1.43 -1.86
CA LEU A 38 -2.38 2.39 -1.74
C LEU A 38 -1.89 3.81 -1.36
N LEU A 39 -0.89 3.92 -0.49
CA LEU A 39 -0.34 5.20 -0.04
C LEU A 39 0.58 5.87 -1.07
N GLU A 40 1.19 5.09 -1.98
CA GLU A 40 2.01 5.61 -3.09
C GLU A 40 1.16 6.29 -4.19
N GLN A 41 -0.14 5.95 -4.28
CA GLN A 41 -1.07 6.62 -5.16
C GLN A 41 -1.34 8.05 -4.66
N LYS A 42 -0.56 9.03 -5.15
CA LYS A 42 -0.60 10.42 -4.66
C LYS A 42 -2.00 11.04 -4.62
N ASN A 43 -2.85 10.70 -5.59
CA ASN A 43 -4.25 11.15 -5.71
C ASN A 43 -5.27 10.07 -5.33
N GLY A 44 -4.83 8.99 -4.68
CA GLY A 44 -5.65 7.83 -4.31
C GLY A 44 -6.62 8.09 -3.18
N LEU A 45 -7.68 7.27 -3.14
CA LEU A 45 -8.72 7.35 -2.11
C LEU A 45 -8.16 7.15 -0.69
N ALA A 46 -7.20 6.23 -0.51
CA ALA A 46 -6.57 5.99 0.79
C ALA A 46 -5.97 7.27 1.38
N ARG A 47 -5.18 8.01 0.59
CA ARG A 47 -4.57 9.27 1.05
C ARG A 47 -5.61 10.34 1.38
N ARG A 48 -6.69 10.42 0.60
CA ARG A 48 -7.82 11.33 0.87
C ARG A 48 -8.53 10.99 2.18
N ILE A 49 -8.74 9.70 2.48
CA ILE A 49 -9.35 9.25 3.73
C ILE A 49 -8.46 9.64 4.92
N PHE A 50 -7.17 9.33 4.87
CA PHE A 50 -6.23 9.67 5.95
C PHE A 50 -6.10 11.18 6.14
N SER A 51 -6.04 11.98 5.07
CA SER A 51 -6.04 13.44 5.18
C SER A 51 -7.31 13.97 5.84
N LYS A 52 -8.49 13.43 5.50
CA LYS A 52 -9.75 13.80 6.17
C LYS A 52 -9.79 13.39 7.64
N ALA A 53 -9.09 12.34 8.01
CA ALA A 53 -8.92 11.90 9.39
C ALA A 53 -7.82 12.69 10.15
N GLY A 54 -7.20 13.70 9.54
CA GLY A 54 -6.13 14.49 10.17
C GLY A 54 -4.76 13.79 10.20
N VAL A 55 -4.58 12.72 9.42
CA VAL A 55 -3.33 11.96 9.35
C VAL A 55 -2.42 12.50 8.25
N ASP A 56 -1.15 12.71 8.58
CA ASP A 56 -0.09 13.05 7.62
C ASP A 56 0.29 11.81 6.78
N ASN A 57 -0.02 11.86 5.48
CA ASN A 57 0.23 10.76 4.56
C ASN A 57 1.71 10.46 4.33
N THR A 58 2.60 11.45 4.46
CA THR A 58 4.04 11.23 4.33
C THR A 58 4.54 10.44 5.52
N ARG A 59 4.18 10.87 6.74
CA ARG A 59 4.53 10.15 7.98
C ARG A 59 3.92 8.75 8.02
N LEU A 60 2.70 8.58 7.52
CA LEU A 60 2.03 7.28 7.46
C LEU A 60 2.73 6.32 6.47
N LEU A 61 3.15 6.82 5.30
CA LEU A 61 3.92 6.04 4.34
C LEU A 61 5.26 5.60 4.94
N GLU A 62 6.01 6.51 5.55
CA GLU A 62 7.27 6.16 6.22
C GLU A 62 7.08 5.15 7.36
N ALA A 63 5.99 5.28 8.13
CA ALA A 63 5.67 4.33 9.20
C ALA A 63 5.34 2.94 8.63
N THR A 64 4.63 2.89 7.50
CA THR A 64 4.33 1.65 6.77
C THR A 64 5.62 1.00 6.25
N GLU A 65 6.52 1.78 5.66
CA GLU A 65 7.82 1.29 5.18
C GLU A 65 8.69 0.74 6.32
N ARG A 66 8.76 1.45 7.45
CA ARG A 66 9.45 0.96 8.65
C ARG A 66 8.83 -0.32 9.18
N PHE A 67 7.51 -0.46 9.11
CA PHE A 67 6.82 -1.69 9.53
C PHE A 67 7.19 -2.85 8.62
N ILE A 68 7.14 -2.67 7.29
CA ILE A 68 7.55 -3.68 6.29
C ILE A 68 8.99 -4.14 6.53
N GLN A 69 9.91 -3.21 6.78
CA GLN A 69 11.33 -3.53 6.99
C GLN A 69 11.60 -4.42 8.21
N ARG A 70 10.72 -4.38 9.22
CA ARG A 70 10.81 -5.18 10.44
C ARG A 70 10.23 -6.58 10.30
N GLN A 71 9.48 -6.85 9.22
CA GLN A 71 8.92 -8.17 8.98
C GLN A 71 10.01 -9.13 8.47
N PRO A 72 9.81 -10.45 8.64
CA PRO A 72 10.66 -11.47 8.05
C PRO A 72 10.87 -11.27 6.53
N LYS A 73 11.95 -11.83 6.00
CA LYS A 73 12.29 -11.83 4.57
C LYS A 73 11.80 -13.12 3.93
#